data_AF-T1GLJ0-F1
#
_entry.id   AF-T1GLJ0-F1
#
_cell.length_a   1.000
_cell.length_b   1.000
_cell.length_c   1.000
_cell.angle_alpha   90.00
_cell.angle_beta   90.00
_cell.angle_gamma   90.00
#
_symmetry.space_group_name_H-M   'P 1'
#
loop_
_entity.id
_entity.type
_entity.pdbx_description
1 polymer ?
#
loop_
_entity_poly.entity_id
_entity_poly.type
_entity_poly.pdbx_seq_one_letter_code
_entity_poly.pdbx_strand_id
1 'polypeptide(L)'
;MSGDLVIVGSDWGLGCHCTCLVWNLTIVWIGPEFNILTSDLKDVELILGGSKFNDKAEKYKDLEPWLNEGLLVSKGRKWFKRRKIITLAFHFKILEQYIETFDRQGKNLIKKLNGMVKVGKPFEFYNLINLYILDVICGE
;
A
#
# COMPACT_ATOMS: atom_id res chain seq x y z
N MET A 1 -11.65 28.91 -22.16
CA MET A 1 -11.94 29.33 -20.77
C MET A 1 -10.64 29.22 -20.01
N SER A 2 -10.03 30.38 -19.76
CA SER A 2 -8.73 30.55 -19.12
C SER A 2 -8.78 30.00 -17.70
N GLY A 3 -8.08 28.90 -17.43
CA GLY A 3 -7.85 28.41 -16.07
C GLY A 3 -6.56 29.03 -15.57
N ASP A 4 -6.66 30.00 -14.68
CA ASP A 4 -5.50 30.70 -14.12
C ASP A 4 -4.62 29.72 -13.33
N LEU A 5 -3.32 29.71 -13.65
CA LEU A 5 -2.28 28.99 -12.93
C LEU A 5 -2.06 29.71 -11.59
N VAL A 6 -2.63 29.19 -10.50
CA VAL A 6 -2.40 29.73 -9.16
C VAL A 6 -1.20 29.00 -8.54
N ILE A 7 -0.03 29.64 -8.58
CA ILE A 7 1.14 29.23 -7.79
C ILE A 7 0.93 29.78 -6.37
N VAL A 8 0.59 28.93 -5.41
CA VAL A 8 0.54 29.33 -3.99
C VAL A 8 1.92 29.06 -3.38
N GLY A 9 2.78 30.09 -3.39
CA GLY A 9 4.00 30.09 -2.59
C GLY A 9 3.66 30.49 -1.16
N SER A 10 3.52 29.53 -0.25
CA SER A 10 3.49 29.83 1.18
C SER A 10 4.92 29.90 1.71
N ASP A 11 5.44 31.12 1.77
CA ASP A 11 6.76 31.45 2.29
C ASP A 11 6.71 31.43 3.83
N TRP A 12 7.06 30.30 4.44
CA TRP A 12 7.40 30.21 5.86
C TRP A 12 8.77 29.58 5.97
N GLY A 13 9.72 30.37 6.48
CA GLY A 13 11.16 30.11 6.40
C GLY A 13 11.59 28.69 6.79
N LEU A 14 12.57 28.19 6.02
CA LEU A 14 13.23 26.88 6.06
C LEU A 14 12.52 25.76 5.27
N GLY A 15 12.58 25.86 3.93
CA GLY A 15 12.38 24.75 2.99
C GLY A 15 11.42 25.09 1.85
N CYS A 16 11.93 25.11 0.62
CA CYS A 16 11.18 25.41 -0.60
C CYS A 16 10.04 24.41 -0.89
N HIS A 17 8.86 24.59 -0.28
CA HIS A 17 7.62 23.93 -0.70
C HIS A 17 6.85 24.87 -1.64
N CYS A 18 7.00 24.68 -2.96
CA CYS A 18 6.09 25.28 -3.95
C CYS A 18 4.96 24.29 -4.24
N THR A 19 3.77 24.54 -3.70
CA THR A 19 2.55 23.78 -4.02
C THR A 19 1.74 24.54 -5.08
N CYS A 20 1.76 24.04 -6.31
CA CYS A 20 0.83 24.49 -7.35
C CYS A 20 -0.43 23.63 -7.28
N LEU A 21 -1.60 24.26 -7.10
CA LEU A 21 -2.90 23.58 -7.04
C LEU A 21 -3.66 23.88 -8.34
N VAL A 22 -3.73 22.92 -9.24
CA VAL A 22 -4.60 22.98 -10.43
C VAL A 22 -5.73 21.97 -10.21
N TRP A 23 -6.83 22.40 -9.60
CA TRP A 23 -8.16 21.75 -9.41
C TRP A 23 -8.33 20.23 -9.23
N ASN A 24 -7.28 19.41 -9.15
CA ASN A 24 -7.21 17.97 -8.83
C ASN A 24 -5.77 17.42 -8.93
N LEU A 25 -4.85 18.22 -9.48
CA LEU A 25 -3.42 17.94 -9.61
C LEU A 25 -2.61 18.84 -8.67
N THR A 26 -1.84 18.22 -7.78
CA THR A 26 -0.95 18.89 -6.83
C THR A 26 0.48 18.49 -7.11
N ILE A 27 1.32 19.50 -7.34
CA ILE A 27 2.76 19.30 -7.48
C ILE A 27 3.41 19.59 -6.12
N VAL A 28 4.22 18.65 -5.63
CA VAL A 28 4.92 18.76 -4.35
C VAL A 28 6.39 18.45 -4.54
N TRP A 29 7.24 19.35 -4.06
CA TRP A 29 8.68 19.12 -3.93
C TRP A 29 9.00 18.68 -2.50
N ILE A 30 9.55 17.48 -2.33
CA ILE A 30 10.02 16.96 -1.04
C ILE A 30 11.54 16.81 -1.14
N GLY A 31 12.27 17.83 -0.67
CA GLY A 31 13.72 17.88 -0.85
C GLY A 31 14.09 17.88 -2.35
N PRO A 32 14.99 16.99 -2.82
CA PRO A 32 15.34 16.89 -4.24
C PRO A 32 14.30 16.11 -5.06
N GLU A 33 13.29 15.50 -4.43
CA GLU A 33 12.30 14.69 -5.10
C GLU A 33 11.11 15.51 -5.59
N PHE A 34 10.86 15.45 -6.90
CA PHE A 34 9.66 15.99 -7.53
C PHE A 34 8.52 14.96 -7.51
N ASN A 35 7.40 15.30 -6.88
CA ASN A 35 6.24 14.42 -6.76
C ASN A 35 5.01 15.07 -7.37
N ILE A 36 4.26 14.31 -8.16
CA ILE A 36 2.95 14.68 -8.69
C ILE A 36 1.90 13.85 -7.96
N LEU A 37 0.92 14.51 -7.34
CA LEU A 37 -0.22 13.87 -6.73
C LEU A 37 -1.46 14.25 -7.52
N THR A 38 -2.21 13.25 -7.96
CA THR A 38 -3.52 13.43 -8.61
C THR A 38 -4.57 12.65 -7.83
N SER A 39 -5.71 13.29 -7.64
CA SER A 39 -6.92 12.63 -7.11
C SER A 39 -7.98 12.44 -8.21
N ASP A 40 -7.66 12.81 -9.45
CA ASP A 40 -8.58 12.63 -10.57
C ASP A 40 -8.65 11.15 -10.99
N LEU A 41 -9.86 10.60 -11.03
CA LEU A 41 -10.08 9.20 -11.38
C LEU A 41 -9.60 8.86 -12.80
N LYS A 42 -9.69 9.80 -13.75
CA LYS A 42 -9.26 9.57 -15.14
C LYS A 42 -7.75 9.43 -15.23
N ASP A 43 -7.03 10.27 -14.49
CA ASP A 43 -5.56 10.20 -14.42
C ASP A 43 -5.12 8.90 -13.75
N VAL A 44 -5.76 8.54 -12.63
CA VAL A 44 -5.47 7.29 -11.91
C VAL A 44 -5.74 6.07 -12.79
N GLU A 45 -6.86 6.04 -13.52
CA GLU A 45 -7.18 4.97 -14.46
C GLU A 45 -6.17 4.89 -15.61
N LEU A 46 -5.78 6.03 -16.18
CA LEU A 46 -4.78 6.08 -17.26
C LEU A 46 -3.41 5.56 -16.79
N ILE A 47 -2.98 5.94 -15.58
CA ILE A 47 -1.68 5.58 -15.02
C ILE A 47 -1.67 4.11 -14.55
N LEU A 48 -2.69 3.68 -13.80
CA LEU A 48 -2.75 2.34 -13.19
C LEU A 48 -3.32 1.27 -14.12
N GLY A 49 -4.14 1.65 -15.11
CA GLY A 49 -4.78 0.73 -16.04
C GLY A 49 -3.84 0.20 -17.12
N GLY A 50 -2.78 0.95 -17.44
CA GLY A 50 -1.78 0.57 -18.44
C GLY A 50 -0.54 -0.10 -17.84
N SER A 51 0.18 -0.89 -18.64
CA SER A 51 1.50 -1.41 -18.25
C SER A 51 2.65 -0.43 -18.51
N LYS A 52 2.36 0.73 -19.11
CA LYS A 52 3.36 1.73 -19.55
C LYS A 52 4.05 2.43 -18.37
N PHE A 53 3.33 2.68 -17.27
CA PHE A 53 3.81 3.38 -16.09
C PHE A 53 3.90 2.46 -14.86
N ASN A 54 4.28 1.19 -15.06
CA ASN A 54 4.32 0.21 -13.98
C ASN A 54 5.65 0.17 -13.20
N ASP A 55 6.60 1.04 -13.55
CA ASP A 55 7.84 1.17 -12.79
C ASP A 55 7.56 1.80 -11.42
N LYS A 56 8.06 1.14 -10.38
CA LYS A 56 7.87 1.60 -9.00
C LYS A 56 8.77 2.80 -8.69
N ALA A 57 8.28 3.64 -7.78
CA ALA A 57 9.00 4.80 -7.29
C ALA A 57 10.37 4.40 -6.73
N GLU A 58 11.32 5.33 -6.77
CA GLU A 58 12.71 5.12 -6.31
C GLU A 58 12.77 4.63 -4.86
N LYS A 59 11.82 5.02 -4.01
CA LYS A 59 11.65 4.57 -2.63
C LYS A 59 11.53 3.05 -2.47
N TYR A 60 11.11 2.34 -3.52
CA TYR A 60 11.09 0.87 -3.50
C TYR A 60 12.49 0.24 -3.52
N LYS A 61 13.57 1.01 -3.80
CA LYS A 61 14.95 0.55 -3.69
C LYS A 61 15.37 0.27 -2.25
N ASP A 62 14.75 0.92 -1.27
CA ASP A 62 15.00 0.62 0.15
C ASP A 62 14.57 -0.81 0.52
N LEU A 63 13.69 -1.43 -0.29
CA LEU A 63 13.27 -2.83 -0.13
C LEU A 63 14.18 -3.82 -0.87
N GLU A 64 15.12 -3.35 -1.69
CA GLU A 64 16.04 -4.19 -2.48
C GLU A 64 16.96 -5.05 -1.60
N PRO A 65 17.52 -4.59 -0.45
CA PRO A 65 18.30 -5.46 0.42
C PRO A 65 17.51 -6.64 1.01
N TRP A 66 16.20 -6.47 1.21
CA TRP A 66 15.33 -7.49 1.80
C TRP A 66 14.71 -8.43 0.76
N LEU A 67 14.21 -7.87 -0.35
CA LEU A 67 13.47 -8.62 -1.38
C LEU A 67 14.27 -8.88 -2.65
N ASN A 68 15.43 -8.25 -2.80
CA ASN A 68 16.27 -8.27 -3.99
C ASN A 68 15.39 -8.00 -5.23
N GLU A 69 15.49 -8.82 -6.27
CA GLU A 69 14.67 -8.70 -7.46
C GLU A 69 13.23 -9.26 -7.29
N GLY A 70 12.68 -9.29 -6.07
CA GLY A 70 11.36 -9.79 -5.69
C GLY A 70 10.19 -9.14 -6.42
N LEU A 71 8.96 -9.65 -6.23
CA LEU A 71 7.78 -9.17 -6.97
C LEU A 71 7.59 -7.65 -6.84
N LEU A 72 7.76 -7.09 -5.64
CA LEU A 72 7.52 -5.67 -5.34
C LEU A 72 8.55 -4.73 -5.99
N VAL A 73 9.78 -5.21 -6.20
CA VAL A 73 10.90 -4.41 -6.72
C VAL A 73 11.13 -4.66 -8.22
N SER A 74 10.81 -5.85 -8.70
CA SER A 74 10.98 -6.24 -10.11
C SER A 74 10.19 -5.37 -11.08
N LYS A 75 10.76 -5.15 -12.28
CA LYS A 75 10.18 -4.31 -13.34
C LYS A 75 9.89 -5.09 -14.63
N GLY A 76 9.03 -4.53 -15.49
CA GLY A 76 8.75 -5.01 -16.85
C GLY A 76 8.40 -6.50 -16.96
N ARG A 77 9.06 -7.21 -17.90
CA ARG A 77 8.82 -8.64 -18.19
C ARG A 77 9.05 -9.55 -16.99
N LYS A 78 9.99 -9.20 -16.11
CA LYS A 78 10.32 -9.98 -14.91
C LYS A 78 9.19 -9.94 -13.89
N TRP A 79 8.66 -8.75 -13.63
CA TRP A 79 7.47 -8.54 -12.82
C TRP A 79 6.28 -9.31 -13.36
N PHE A 80 6.04 -9.22 -14.67
CA PHE A 80 4.91 -9.89 -15.31
C PHE A 80 4.98 -11.41 -15.16
N LYS A 81 6.16 -12.02 -15.40
CA LYS A 81 6.37 -13.46 -15.24
C LYS A 81 6.13 -13.92 -13.80
N ARG A 82 6.65 -13.19 -12.81
CA ARG A 82 6.49 -13.52 -11.38
C ARG A 82 5.05 -13.34 -10.92
N ARG A 83 4.39 -12.24 -11.31
CA ARG A 83 2.98 -11.98 -11.01
C ARG A 83 2.08 -13.07 -11.60
N LYS A 84 2.35 -13.50 -12.84
CA LYS A 84 1.59 -14.59 -13.48
C LYS A 84 1.64 -15.88 -12.66
N ILE A 85 2.82 -16.27 -12.16
CA ILE A 85 2.97 -17.47 -11.32
C ILE A 85 2.20 -17.31 -10.01
N ILE A 86 2.35 -16.16 -9.34
CA ILE A 86 1.70 -15.90 -8.05
C ILE A 86 0.17 -15.87 -8.20
N THR A 87 -0.37 -15.22 -9.23
CA THR A 87 -1.82 -15.21 -9.49
C THR A 87 -2.39 -16.62 -9.69
N LEU A 88 -1.62 -17.54 -10.29
CA LEU A 88 -2.04 -18.94 -10.42
C LEU A 88 -2.04 -19.68 -9.08
N ALA A 89 -1.12 -19.35 -8.17
CA ALA A 89 -1.11 -19.87 -6.80
C ALA A 89 -2.28 -19.32 -5.95
N PHE A 90 -2.85 -18.17 -6.30
CA PHE A 90 -4.03 -17.60 -5.65
C PHE A 90 -5.32 -17.79 -6.46
N HIS A 91 -5.44 -18.88 -7.22
CA HIS A 91 -6.72 -19.19 -7.86
C HIS A 91 -7.77 -19.62 -6.82
N PHE A 92 -9.06 -19.42 -7.12
CA PHE A 92 -10.16 -19.54 -6.15
C PHE A 92 -10.17 -20.82 -5.32
N LYS A 93 -9.85 -21.97 -5.91
CA LYS A 93 -9.80 -23.26 -5.20
C LYS A 93 -8.72 -23.33 -4.11
N ILE A 94 -7.60 -22.63 -4.28
CA ILE A 94 -6.59 -22.50 -3.23
C ILE A 94 -7.07 -21.51 -2.16
N LEU A 95 -7.74 -20.42 -2.55
CA LEU A 95 -8.32 -19.45 -1.60
C LEU A 95 -9.34 -20.08 -0.66
N GLU A 96 -10.14 -21.05 -1.14
CA GLU A 96 -11.06 -21.81 -0.31
C GLU A 96 -10.36 -22.56 0.84
N GLN A 97 -9.13 -23.04 0.63
CA GLN A 97 -8.35 -23.71 1.66
C GLN A 97 -7.89 -22.76 2.78
N TYR A 98 -7.69 -21.48 2.45
CA TYR A 98 -7.31 -20.46 3.45
C TYR A 98 -8.48 -20.04 4.36
N ILE A 99 -9.73 -20.30 3.96
CA ILE A 99 -10.92 -20.00 4.76
C ILE A 99 -10.86 -20.74 6.10
N GLU A 100 -10.39 -21.99 6.10
CA GLU A 100 -10.24 -22.79 7.32
C GLU A 100 -9.22 -22.15 8.29
N THR A 101 -8.10 -21.66 7.77
CA THR A 101 -7.10 -20.94 8.55
C THR A 101 -7.67 -19.64 9.12
N PHE A 102 -8.42 -18.87 8.33
CA PHE A 102 -9.06 -17.63 8.81
C PHE A 102 -10.06 -17.90 9.92
N ASP A 103 -10.91 -18.94 9.78
CA ASP A 103 -11.88 -19.32 10.80
C ASP A 103 -11.19 -19.80 12.09
N ARG A 104 -10.17 -20.65 11.97
CA ARG A 104 -9.38 -21.14 13.11
C ARG A 104 -8.74 -19.97 13.88
N GLN A 105 -8.05 -19.08 13.18
CA GLN A 105 -7.40 -17.93 13.82
C GLN A 105 -8.41 -16.90 14.33
N GLY A 106 -9.54 -16.72 13.65
CA GLY A 106 -10.63 -15.85 14.12
C GLY A 106 -11.23 -16.35 15.43
N LYS A 107 -11.43 -17.67 15.57
CA LYS A 107 -11.85 -18.29 16.83
C LYS A 107 -10.81 -18.09 17.94
N ASN A 108 -9.52 -18.16 17.64
CA ASN A 108 -8.44 -17.90 18.61
C ASN A 108 -8.44 -16.43 19.07
N LEU A 109 -8.60 -15.49 18.14
CA LEU A 109 -8.74 -14.07 18.43
C LEU A 109 -9.93 -13.81 19.37
N ILE A 110 -11.10 -14.39 19.08
CA ILE A 110 -12.31 -14.25 19.92
C ILE A 110 -12.07 -14.84 21.32
N LYS A 111 -11.39 -15.98 21.44
CA LYS A 111 -11.03 -16.55 22.75
C LYS A 111 -10.13 -15.61 23.54
N LYS A 112 -9.10 -15.03 22.91
CA LYS A 112 -8.19 -14.05 23.53
C LYS A 112 -8.97 -12.79 23.98
N LEU A 113 -9.83 -12.26 23.12
CA LEU A 113 -10.71 -11.11 23.43
C LEU A 113 -11.63 -11.38 24.61
N ASN A 114 -12.34 -12.52 24.62
CA ASN A 114 -13.22 -12.89 25.72
C ASN A 114 -12.47 -13.02 27.05
N GLY A 115 -11.24 -13.52 27.03
CA GLY A 115 -10.37 -13.54 28.21
C GLY A 115 -10.05 -12.14 28.73
N MET A 116 -9.67 -11.22 27.84
CA MET A 116 -9.33 -9.84 28.21
C MET A 116 -10.54 -9.06 28.72
N VAL A 117 -11.72 -9.23 28.10
CA VAL A 117 -12.97 -8.59 28.53
C VAL A 117 -13.36 -9.05 29.95
N LYS A 118 -13.19 -10.34 30.28
CA LYS A 118 -13.43 -10.87 31.63
C LYS A 118 -12.49 -10.30 32.68
N VAL A 119 -11.24 -9.99 32.31
CA VAL A 119 -10.26 -9.35 33.20
C VAL A 119 -10.57 -7.87 33.44
N GLY A 120 -11.35 -7.23 32.54
CA GLY A 120 -11.80 -5.85 32.69
C GLY A 120 -10.70 -4.80 32.53
N LYS A 121 -9.55 -5.17 31.94
CA LYS A 121 -8.44 -4.23 31.70
C LYS A 121 -8.52 -3.63 30.29
N PRO A 122 -8.17 -2.34 30.14
CA PRO A 122 -7.96 -1.76 28.82
C PRO A 122 -6.87 -2.53 28.08
N PHE A 123 -7.10 -2.82 26.80
CA PHE A 123 -6.13 -3.44 25.92
C PHE A 123 -6.08 -2.69 24.59
N GLU A 124 -4.94 -2.79 23.92
CA GLU A 124 -4.76 -2.18 22.61
C GLU A 124 -5.24 -3.12 21.50
N PHE A 125 -6.25 -2.71 20.76
CA PHE A 125 -6.85 -3.52 19.70
C PHE A 125 -5.94 -3.69 18.49
N TYR A 126 -5.15 -2.67 18.14
CA TYR A 126 -4.30 -2.67 16.95
C TYR A 126 -3.22 -3.76 17.01
N ASN A 127 -2.48 -3.84 18.13
CA ASN A 127 -1.54 -4.94 18.36
C ASN A 127 -2.18 -6.33 18.28
N LEU A 128 -3.39 -6.49 18.82
CA LEU A 128 -4.09 -7.76 18.80
C LEU A 128 -4.46 -8.20 17.36
N ILE A 129 -4.91 -7.24 16.54
CA ILE A 129 -5.21 -7.49 15.13
C ILE A 129 -3.95 -7.78 14.33
N ASN A 130 -2.85 -7.07 14.59
CA ASN A 130 -1.57 -7.36 13.92
C ASN A 130 -1.09 -8.78 14.20
N LEU A 131 -1.19 -9.24 15.45
CA LEU A 131 -0.86 -10.62 15.81
C LEU A 131 -1.77 -11.62 15.09
N TYR A 132 -3.08 -11.36 15.05
CA TYR A 132 -4.01 -12.21 14.28
C TYR A 132 -3.67 -12.26 12.79
N ILE A 133 -3.35 -11.12 12.16
CA ILE A 133 -2.97 -11.06 10.74
C ILE A 133 -1.68 -11.85 10.50
N LEU A 134 -0.69 -11.74 11.40
CA LEU A 134 0.54 -12.53 11.33
C LEU A 134 0.26 -14.03 11.45
N ASP A 135 -0.55 -14.45 12.42
CA ASP A 135 -0.96 -15.85 12.60
C ASP A 135 -1.63 -16.40 11.32
N VAL A 136 -2.48 -15.57 10.70
CA VAL A 136 -3.17 -15.90 9.45
C VAL A 136 -2.21 -16.02 8.26
N ILE A 137 -1.25 -15.11 8.11
CA ILE A 137 -0.30 -15.10 6.98
C ILE A 137 0.70 -16.27 7.09
N CYS A 138 1.15 -16.58 8.31
CA CYS A 138 2.08 -17.68 8.57
C CYS A 138 1.39 -19.07 8.50
N GLY A 139 0.06 -19.12 8.61
CA GLY A 139 -0.72 -20.35 8.48
C GLY A 139 -0.65 -21.28 9.69
N GLU A 140 -0.24 -20.76 10.84
CA GLU A 140 -0.19 -21.51 12.12
C GLU A 140 -1.59 -21.68 12.75
#